data_AF-A0A3M8SKB6-F1
#
_entry.id   AF-A0A3M8SKB6-F1
#
_cell.length_a   1.000
_cell.length_b   1.000
_cell.length_c   1.000
_cell.angle_alpha   90.00
_cell.angle_beta   90.00
_cell.angle_gamma   90.00
#
_symmetry.space_group_name_H-M   'P 1'
#
loop_
_entity.id
_entity.type
_entity.pdbx_description
1 polymer ?
#
loop_
_entity_poly.entity_id
_entity_poly.type
_entity_poly.pdbx_seq_one_letter_code
_entity_poly.pdbx_strand_id
1 'polypeptide(L)'
;MNDTQGYAVFLFPQAIEALGDAVKPYLVEGPVGPHLLCREIDTGGALVEMTIDGVTAQGQPLSLELMIPTQMVRMIVSARGDLATFGFAPRGVVAKVAVASATGPADAPTETAPDAEPSSDSAPAKP
;
A
#
# COMPACT_ATOMS: atom_id res chain seq x y z
N MET A 1 3.85 -10.72 7.64
CA MET A 1 2.75 -10.47 6.70
C MET A 1 1.89 -9.39 7.32
N ASN A 2 2.14 -8.12 7.01
CA ASN A 2 1.33 -7.00 7.49
C ASN A 2 1.50 -5.83 6.51
N ASP A 3 1.14 -6.10 5.25
CA ASP A 3 0.84 -5.02 4.32
C ASP A 3 -0.36 -4.28 4.91
N THR A 4 -0.08 -3.17 5.58
CA THR A 4 -1.11 -2.34 6.23
C THR A 4 -1.78 -1.55 5.13
N GLN A 5 -2.64 -2.23 4.37
CA GLN A 5 -3.57 -1.64 3.43
C GLN A 5 -4.91 -1.58 4.13
N GLY A 6 -5.32 -0.36 4.49
CA GLY A 6 -6.60 -0.11 5.14
C GLY A 6 -7.04 1.32 4.91
N TYR A 7 -8.24 1.61 5.38
CA TYR A 7 -8.86 2.92 5.25
C TYR A 7 -9.27 3.42 6.64
N ALA A 8 -9.01 4.70 6.90
CA ALA A 8 -9.56 5.41 8.04
C ALA A 8 -10.78 6.21 7.57
N VAL A 9 -11.95 5.90 8.10
CA VAL A 9 -13.21 6.58 7.79
C VAL A 9 -13.59 7.50 8.94
N PHE A 10 -13.64 8.79 8.65
CA PHE A 10 -14.06 9.81 9.59
C PHE A 10 -15.54 10.09 9.37
N LEU A 11 -16.32 9.98 10.43
CA LEU A 11 -17.74 10.33 10.44
C LEU A 11 -17.94 11.76 10.93
N PHE A 12 -19.04 12.40 10.54
CA PHE A 12 -19.44 13.63 11.20
C PHE A 12 -19.86 13.35 12.66
N PRO A 13 -19.69 14.29 13.61
CA PRO A 13 -20.12 14.09 14.99
C PRO A 13 -21.58 13.66 15.13
N GLN A 14 -22.47 14.33 14.38
CA GLN A 14 -23.89 13.98 14.30
C GLN A 14 -24.15 12.54 13.81
N ALA A 15 -23.27 11.98 12.99
CA ALA A 15 -23.39 10.60 12.52
C ALA A 15 -22.98 9.61 13.62
N ILE A 16 -21.94 9.92 14.40
CA ILE A 16 -21.54 9.10 15.55
C ILE A 16 -22.67 9.07 16.59
N GLU A 17 -23.31 10.21 16.83
CA GLU A 17 -24.47 10.32 17.72
C GLU A 17 -25.68 9.52 17.19
N ALA A 18 -25.99 9.64 15.89
CA ALA A 18 -27.12 8.96 15.27
C ALA A 18 -26.94 7.43 15.17
N LEU A 19 -25.73 6.97 14.83
CA LEU A 19 -25.41 5.54 14.75
C LEU A 19 -25.28 4.91 16.14
N GLY A 20 -24.99 5.72 17.17
CA GLY A 20 -25.07 5.35 18.56
C GLY A 20 -24.11 4.23 18.96
N ASP A 21 -24.57 3.35 19.85
CA ASP A 21 -23.73 2.32 20.49
C ASP A 21 -23.26 1.22 19.53
N ALA A 22 -23.83 1.12 18.33
CA ALA A 22 -23.46 0.11 17.35
C ALA A 22 -22.05 0.33 16.78
N VAL A 23 -21.63 1.59 16.61
CA VAL A 23 -20.33 1.93 16.00
C VAL A 23 -19.23 2.22 17.01
N LYS A 24 -19.60 2.58 18.25
CA LYS A 24 -18.65 2.89 19.34
C LYS A 24 -17.57 1.84 19.57
N PRO A 25 -17.84 0.52 19.62
CA PRO A 25 -16.79 -0.46 19.89
C PRO A 25 -15.75 -0.58 18.77
N TYR A 26 -16.03 -0.02 17.59
CA TYR A 26 -15.15 -0.07 16.42
C TYR A 26 -14.47 1.28 16.13
N LEU A 27 -14.81 2.33 16.89
CA LEU A 27 -14.16 3.63 16.78
C LEU A 27 -12.77 3.59 17.41
N VAL A 28 -11.78 4.01 16.63
CA VAL A 28 -10.41 4.20 17.07
C VAL A 28 -10.19 5.69 17.29
N GLU A 29 -9.69 6.04 18.47
CA GLU A 29 -9.26 7.41 18.76
C GLU A 29 -7.87 7.65 18.17
N GLY A 30 -7.72 8.76 17.45
CA GLY A 30 -6.46 9.15 16.83
C GLY A 30 -6.17 10.65 16.98
N PRO A 31 -4.97 11.11 16.60
CA PRO A 31 -4.57 12.51 16.73
C PRO A 31 -5.48 13.50 15.96
N VAL A 32 -6.17 12.99 14.94
CA VAL A 32 -7.09 13.74 14.07
C VAL A 32 -8.57 13.49 14.40
N GLY A 33 -8.86 12.78 15.49
CA GLY A 33 -10.19 12.47 15.99
C GLY A 33 -10.63 10.99 15.80
N PRO A 34 -11.86 10.67 16.23
CA PRO A 34 -12.42 9.32 16.14
C PRO A 34 -12.65 8.90 14.69
N HIS A 35 -12.22 7.69 14.34
CA HIS A 35 -12.36 7.13 13.01
C HIS A 35 -12.58 5.61 13.05
N LEU A 36 -13.20 5.07 12.01
CA LEU A 36 -13.31 3.62 11.80
C LEU A 36 -12.12 3.15 10.96
N LEU A 37 -11.52 2.03 11.34
CA LEU A 37 -10.48 1.37 10.55
C LEU A 37 -11.10 0.22 9.74
N CYS A 38 -11.01 0.32 8.42
CA CYS A 38 -11.65 -0.61 7.49
C CYS A 38 -10.60 -1.26 6.58
N ARG A 39 -10.79 -2.53 6.22
CA ARG A 39 -9.94 -3.21 5.23
C ARG A 39 -10.34 -2.84 3.81
N GLU A 40 -11.65 -2.79 3.55
CA GLU A 40 -12.23 -2.55 2.24
C GLU A 40 -13.34 -1.50 2.36
N ILE A 41 -13.51 -0.72 1.29
CA ILE A 41 -14.56 0.29 1.16
C ILE A 41 -15.09 0.27 -0.28
N ASP A 42 -16.42 0.31 -0.41
CA ASP A 42 -17.15 0.64 -1.63
C ASP A 42 -18.00 1.90 -1.42
N THR A 43 -17.88 2.85 -2.34
CA THR A 43 -18.64 4.12 -2.34
C THR A 43 -19.48 4.27 -3.62
N GLY A 44 -19.75 3.18 -4.35
CA GLY A 44 -20.48 3.20 -5.61
C GLY A 44 -21.99 3.47 -5.47
N GLY A 45 -22.54 3.37 -4.26
CA GLY A 45 -23.97 3.51 -3.98
C GLY A 45 -24.34 4.68 -3.07
N ALA A 46 -25.60 4.67 -2.61
CA ALA A 46 -26.07 5.64 -1.60
C ALA A 46 -25.46 5.38 -0.20
N LEU A 47 -25.08 4.12 0.04
CA LEU A 47 -24.40 3.67 1.24
C LEU A 47 -22.93 3.46 0.93
N VAL A 48 -22.08 3.82 1.88
CA VAL A 48 -20.69 3.44 1.93
C VAL A 48 -20.63 2.08 2.62
N GLU A 49 -20.22 1.08 1.87
CA GLU A 49 -20.04 -0.29 2.35
C GLU A 49 -18.60 -0.43 2.80
N MET A 50 -18.37 -0.94 4.01
CA MET A 50 -17.04 -1.08 4.56
C MET A 50 -16.90 -2.40 5.32
N THR A 51 -15.76 -3.05 5.16
CA THR A 51 -15.42 -4.27 5.90
C THR A 51 -14.52 -3.92 7.08
N ILE A 52 -14.97 -4.24 8.29
CA ILE A 52 -14.25 -4.00 9.54
C ILE A 52 -13.83 -5.34 10.12
N ASP A 53 -12.55 -5.45 10.46
CA ASP A 53 -12.02 -6.58 11.22
C ASP A 53 -12.01 -6.20 12.70
N GLY A 54 -12.65 -7.01 13.52
CA GLY A 54 -12.76 -6.82 14.96
C GLY A 54 -12.58 -8.13 15.73
N VAL A 55 -12.79 -8.05 17.03
CA VAL A 55 -12.80 -9.22 17.92
C VAL A 55 -14.11 -9.29 18.68
N THR A 56 -14.68 -10.48 18.81
CA THR A 56 -15.88 -10.69 19.62
C THR A 56 -15.54 -10.61 21.12
N ALA A 57 -16.55 -10.55 21.97
CA ALA A 57 -16.37 -10.60 23.43
C ALA A 57 -15.65 -11.88 23.91
N GLN A 58 -15.62 -12.94 23.11
CA GLN A 58 -14.91 -14.18 23.38
C GLN A 58 -13.48 -14.20 22.78
N GLY A 59 -13.00 -13.07 22.26
CA GLY A 59 -11.67 -12.93 21.65
C GLY A 59 -11.51 -13.62 20.29
N GLN A 60 -12.63 -14.00 19.65
CA GLN A 60 -12.58 -14.59 18.31
C GLN A 60 -12.51 -13.49 17.25
N PRO A 61 -11.75 -13.68 16.16
CA PRO A 61 -11.75 -12.74 15.05
C PRO A 61 -13.13 -12.69 14.40
N LEU A 62 -13.62 -11.49 14.14
CA LEU A 62 -14.90 -11.23 13.47
C LEU A 62 -14.66 -10.22 12.34
N SER A 63 -14.97 -10.63 11.12
CA SER A 63 -15.08 -9.72 9.98
C SER A 63 -16.56 -9.35 9.82
N LEU A 64 -16.88 -8.07 9.84
CA LEU A 64 -18.24 -7.57 9.66
C LEU A 64 -18.32 -6.55 8.53
N GLU A 65 -19.44 -6.57 7.81
CA GLU A 65 -19.78 -5.55 6.83
C GLU A 65 -20.67 -4.50 7.49
N LEU A 66 -20.24 -3.24 7.38
CA LEU A 66 -20.98 -2.09 7.87
C LEU A 66 -21.38 -1.22 6.69
N MET A 67 -22.63 -0.80 6.65
CA MET A 67 -23.15 0.10 5.62
C MET A 67 -23.61 1.38 6.28
N ILE A 68 -23.04 2.52 5.87
CA ILE A 68 -23.38 3.84 6.41
C ILE A 68 -23.80 4.76 5.27
N PRO A 69 -24.87 5.57 5.41
CA PRO A 69 -25.21 6.59 4.42
C PRO A 69 -24.01 7.48 4.07
N THR A 70 -23.77 7.71 2.78
CA THR A 70 -22.61 8.51 2.34
C THR A 70 -22.57 9.90 2.95
N GLN A 71 -23.74 10.50 3.22
CA GLN A 71 -23.86 11.83 3.85
C GLN A 71 -23.40 11.89 5.32
N MET A 72 -23.24 10.74 5.97
CA MET A 72 -22.73 10.63 7.33
C MET A 72 -21.20 10.57 7.39
N VAL A 73 -20.55 10.29 6.26
CA VAL A 73 -19.11 10.19 6.14
C VAL A 73 -18.52 11.55 5.82
N ARG A 74 -17.59 12.02 6.65
CA ARG A 74 -16.89 13.29 6.47
C ARG A 74 -15.70 13.17 5.54
N MET A 75 -14.92 12.10 5.71
CA MET A 75 -13.67 11.91 4.98
C MET A 75 -13.25 10.45 5.03
N ILE A 76 -12.68 9.94 3.94
CA ILE A 76 -12.08 8.60 3.87
C ILE A 76 -10.60 8.78 3.51
N VAL A 77 -9.72 8.14 4.26
CA VAL A 77 -8.27 8.21 4.06
C VAL A 77 -7.74 6.81 3.81
N SER A 78 -7.02 6.60 2.71
CA SER A 78 -6.28 5.35 2.49
C SER A 78 -4.97 5.40 3.26
N ALA A 79 -4.75 4.42 4.13
CA ALA A 79 -3.46 4.16 4.75
C ALA A 79 -2.79 3.05 3.94
N ARG A 80 -1.77 3.41 3.14
CA ARG A 80 -0.84 2.44 2.55
C ARG A 80 0.46 2.54 3.33
N GLY A 81 0.79 1.50 4.09
CA GLY A 81 2.08 1.36 4.74
C GLY A 81 3.17 0.94 3.76
N ASP A 82 3.56 1.84 2.85
CA ASP A 82 4.96 2.10 2.49
C ASP A 82 5.01 3.40 1.68
N LEU A 83 6.14 4.06 1.74
CA LEU A 83 6.43 5.45 1.42
C LEU A 83 6.15 5.88 -0.05
N ALA A 84 4.91 5.84 -0.56
CA ALA A 84 4.58 6.41 -1.87
C ALA A 84 3.09 6.71 -2.06
N THR A 85 2.74 7.99 -1.90
CA THR A 85 1.55 8.64 -2.46
C THR A 85 0.24 8.46 -1.70
N PHE A 86 -0.19 9.56 -1.06
CA PHE A 86 -1.52 9.76 -0.50
C PHE A 86 -2.50 10.08 -1.65
N GLY A 87 -3.57 9.29 -1.83
CA GLY A 87 -4.58 9.56 -2.87
C GLY A 87 -5.43 8.35 -3.31
N PHE A 88 -6.57 8.64 -3.94
CA PHE A 88 -7.45 7.65 -4.58
C PHE A 88 -6.94 7.33 -6.00
N ALA A 89 -5.98 6.43 -6.12
CA ALA A 89 -5.48 5.99 -7.42
C ALA A 89 -6.43 4.94 -8.04
N PRO A 90 -6.81 5.07 -9.34
CA PRO A 90 -7.53 4.04 -10.07
C PRO A 90 -6.75 2.73 -10.05
N ARG A 91 -7.45 1.59 -9.88
CA ARG A 91 -6.88 0.24 -9.96
C ARG A 91 -6.39 -0.04 -11.38
N GLY A 92 -5.19 0.42 -11.71
CA GLY A 92 -4.50 0.14 -12.96
C GLY A 92 -3.32 -0.78 -12.72
N VAL A 93 -3.56 -2.09 -12.89
CA VAL A 93 -2.59 -3.16 -13.18
C VAL A 93 -1.26 -3.06 -12.42
N VAL A 94 -1.13 -3.87 -11.37
CA VAL A 94 0.19 -4.24 -10.83
C VAL A 94 1.03 -4.80 -11.98
N ALA A 95 1.96 -3.98 -12.49
CA ALA A 95 3.02 -4.47 -13.34
C ALA A 95 3.79 -5.49 -12.52
N LYS A 96 3.67 -6.75 -12.93
CA LYS A 96 4.43 -7.87 -12.37
C LYS A 96 5.90 -7.54 -12.51
N VAL A 97 6.52 -6.98 -11.47
CA VAL A 97 7.97 -6.88 -11.38
C VAL A 97 8.46 -8.31 -11.22
N ALA A 98 8.90 -8.90 -12.33
CA ALA A 98 9.61 -10.16 -12.33
C ALA A 98 10.94 -9.94 -11.62
N VAL A 99 11.01 -10.32 -10.35
CA VAL A 99 12.28 -10.48 -9.64
C VAL A 99 12.90 -11.77 -10.17
N ALA A 100 13.83 -11.65 -11.11
CA ALA A 100 14.63 -12.77 -11.57
C ALA A 100 15.65 -13.13 -10.47
N SER A 101 15.28 -14.07 -9.61
CA SER A 101 16.23 -14.79 -8.77
C SER A 101 16.65 -16.05 -9.51
N ALA A 102 17.89 -16.09 -10.00
CA ALA A 102 18.58 -17.32 -10.34
C ALA A 102 19.87 -17.40 -9.52
N THR A 103 19.87 -18.35 -8.60
CA THR A 103 20.94 -18.68 -7.65
C THR A 103 21.95 -19.63 -8.31
N GLY A 104 23.20 -19.16 -8.52
CA GLY A 104 24.48 -19.92 -8.49
C GLY A 104 24.74 -21.05 -9.51
N PRO A 105 25.99 -21.55 -9.66
CA PRO A 105 27.14 -21.39 -8.76
C PRO A 105 28.41 -20.81 -9.40
N ALA A 106 29.35 -20.53 -8.49
CA ALA A 106 30.74 -20.13 -8.68
C ALA A 106 31.45 -20.67 -9.93
N ASP A 107 31.99 -19.74 -10.72
CA ASP A 107 33.34 -19.88 -11.26
C ASP A 107 33.94 -18.47 -11.38
N ALA A 108 35.06 -18.24 -10.72
CA ALA A 108 35.89 -17.05 -10.86
C ALA A 108 37.34 -17.48 -10.62
N PRO A 109 38.36 -16.83 -11.22
CA PRO A 109 38.33 -15.80 -12.26
C PRO A 109 39.25 -16.15 -13.47
N THR A 110 38.98 -15.59 -14.65
CA THR A 110 40.06 -15.31 -15.62
C THR A 110 40.13 -13.82 -15.82
N GLU A 111 40.98 -13.23 -14.99
CA GLU A 111 41.53 -11.88 -15.06
C GLU A 111 42.04 -11.63 -16.49
N THR A 112 41.35 -10.76 -17.23
CA THR A 112 41.77 -10.31 -18.55
C THR A 112 41.83 -8.79 -18.55
N ALA A 113 43.02 -8.26 -18.25
CA ALA A 113 43.56 -6.98 -18.71
C ALA A 113 44.94 -6.79 -18.06
N PRO A 114 45.88 -6.00 -18.62
CA PRO A 114 46.09 -5.63 -20.02
C PRO A 114 47.55 -5.90 -20.44
N ASP A 115 47.81 -6.31 -21.69
CA ASP A 115 49.16 -6.18 -22.25
C ASP A 115 49.05 -5.38 -23.54
N ALA A 116 49.16 -4.08 -23.37
CA ALA A 116 49.33 -3.12 -24.43
C ALA A 116 50.57 -2.31 -24.08
N GLU A 117 51.66 -2.55 -24.82
CA GLU A 117 52.66 -1.60 -25.30
C GLU A 117 53.82 -2.38 -25.97
N PRO A 118 54.70 -1.78 -26.77
CA PRO A 118 54.45 -0.93 -27.92
C PRO A 118 55.27 -1.46 -29.13
N SER A 119 54.93 -1.09 -30.37
CA SER A 119 55.87 -1.23 -31.49
C SER A 119 55.70 -0.04 -32.42
N SER A 120 56.46 1.01 -32.12
CA SER A 120 56.84 2.03 -33.06
C SER A 120 57.77 1.42 -34.10
N ASP A 121 57.41 1.45 -35.38
CA ASP A 121 58.40 1.75 -36.40
C ASP A 121 57.81 2.64 -37.48
N SER A 122 58.64 3.58 -37.87
CA SER A 122 58.33 4.80 -38.60
C SER A 122 58.62 4.64 -40.10
N ALA A 123 58.11 5.62 -40.86
CA ALA A 123 58.70 6.24 -42.05
C ALA A 123 57.94 6.01 -43.39
N PRO A 124 58.09 6.91 -44.38
CA PRO A 124 57.16 8.02 -44.56
C PRO A 124 56.63 8.16 -46.01
N ALA A 125 55.73 9.12 -46.18
CA ALA A 125 55.17 9.58 -47.45
C ALA A 125 56.17 10.30 -48.38
N LYS A 126 56.00 10.13 -49.69
CA LYS A 126 56.01 11.16 -50.78
C LYS A 126 56.09 10.51 -52.17
N PRO A 127 55.87 11.27 -53.27
CA PRO A 127 54.89 12.32 -53.56
C PRO A 127 53.87 11.90 -54.65
#